data_AF-A0A832W6K6-F1
#
_entry.id   AF-A0A832W6K6-F1
#
_cell.length_a   1.000
_cell.length_b   1.000
_cell.length_c   1.000
_cell.angle_alpha   90.00
_cell.angle_beta   90.00
_cell.angle_gamma   90.00
#
_symmetry.space_group_name_H-M   'P 1'
#
loop_
_entity.id
_entity.type
_entity.pdbx_description
1 polymer ?
#
loop_
_entity_poly.entity_id
_entity_poly.type
_entity_poly.pdbx_seq_one_letter_code
_entity_poly.pdbx_strand_id
1 'polypeptide(L)' 'MDDINLPPSSQKILHLLENGGALTHKELVHLSSLAPRTVRYALKRLKDNDMIVEKFNFRDARQILYEYKDPQTVSAR' A
#
# COMPACT_ATOMS: atom_id res chain seq x y z
N MET A 1 20.63 1.50 3.18
CA MET A 1 19.18 1.41 3.42
C MET A 1 18.71 2.83 3.42
N ASP A 2 18.14 3.30 2.32
CA ASP A 2 17.72 4.69 2.20
C ASP A 2 16.72 4.98 3.32
N ASP A 3 17.09 5.90 4.22
CA ASP A 3 16.23 6.48 5.24
C ASP A 3 15.12 7.29 4.55
N ILE A 4 14.21 6.60 3.86
CA ILE A 4 12.95 7.19 3.46
C ILE A 4 12.24 7.46 4.78
N ASN A 5 12.30 8.71 5.25
CA ASN A 5 11.64 9.19 6.46
C ASN A 5 10.12 9.18 6.23
N LEU A 6 9.57 7.97 6.19
CA LEU A 6 8.16 7.69 6.00
C LEU A 6 7.45 8.06 7.30
N PRO A 7 6.33 8.80 7.21
CA PRO A 7 5.47 9.01 8.35
C PRO A 7 5.06 7.67 8.97
N PRO A 8 4.83 7.62 10.30
CA PRO A 8 4.44 6.37 10.98
C PRO A 8 3.19 5.71 10.38
N SER A 9 2.25 6.52 9.88
CA SER A 9 1.07 6.02 9.17
C SER A 9 1.41 5.30 7.87
N SER A 10 2.37 5.81 7.09
CA SER A 10 2.84 5.17 5.86
C SER A 10 3.57 3.86 6.15
N GLN A 11 4.44 3.84 7.16
CA GLN A 11 5.15 2.62 7.58
C GLN A 11 4.19 1.51 7.98
N LYS A 12 3.16 1.85 8.77
CA LYS A 12 2.14 0.89 9.19
C LYS A 12 1.36 0.30 8.00
N ILE A 13 0.96 1.14 7.04
CA ILE A 13 0.24 0.68 5.85
C ILE A 13 1.14 -0.19 4.96
N LEU A 14 2.40 0.17 4.82
CA LEU A 14 3.38 -0.63 4.07
C LEU A 14 3.51 -2.04 4.66
N HIS A 15 3.68 -2.13 5.97
CA HIS A 15 3.79 -3.42 6.67
C HIS A 15 2.55 -4.30 6.52
N LEU A 16 1.35 -3.69 6.47
CA LEU A 16 0.11 -4.44 6.19
C LEU A 16 0.07 -4.98 4.76
N LEU A 17 0.59 -4.24 3.78
CA LEU A 17 0.66 -4.68 2.39
C LEU A 17 1.73 -5.75 2.17
N GLU A 18 2.85 -5.67 2.87
CA GLU A 18 3.92 -6.68 2.84
C GLU A 18 3.41 -8.04 3.34
N ASN A 19 2.65 -8.07 4.44
CA ASN A 19 2.15 -9.31 5.03
C ASN A 19 0.80 -9.78 4.47
N GLY A 20 -0.07 -8.83 4.11
CA GLY A 20 -1.45 -9.08 3.70
C GLY A 20 -1.66 -9.17 2.19
N GLY A 21 -0.62 -8.89 1.39
CA GLY A 21 -0.71 -8.86 -0.07
C GLY A 21 -1.55 -7.70 -0.60
N ALA A 22 -2.32 -7.96 -1.64
CA ALA A 22 -3.13 -6.95 -2.31
C ALA A 22 -4.40 -6.62 -1.49
N LEU A 23 -4.47 -5.41 -0.95
CA LEU A 23 -5.58 -4.95 -0.09
C LEU A 23 -6.28 -3.72 -0.66
N THR A 24 -7.59 -3.63 -0.48
CA THR A 24 -8.37 -2.44 -0.82
C THR A 24 -8.18 -1.33 0.21
N HIS A 25 -8.50 -0.09 -0.17
CA HIS A 25 -8.53 1.04 0.76
C HIS A 25 -9.40 0.76 2.00
N LYS A 26 -10.55 0.07 1.83
CA LYS A 26 -11.47 -0.26 2.91
C LYS A 26 -10.84 -1.25 3.91
N GLU A 27 -10.18 -2.28 3.42
CA GLU A 27 -9.49 -3.26 4.27
C GLU A 27 -8.34 -2.61 5.02
N LEU A 28 -7.55 -1.76 4.36
CA LEU A 28 -6.47 -1.01 5.00
C LEU A 28 -6.98 -0.09 6.13
N VAL A 29 -8.12 0.58 5.94
CA VAL A 29 -8.76 1.36 7.00
C VAL A 29 -9.13 0.48 8.19
N HIS A 30 -9.73 -0.69 7.94
CA HIS A 30 -10.14 -1.61 8.99
C HIS A 30 -8.93 -2.18 9.77
N LEU A 31 -7.93 -2.72 9.05
CA LEU A 31 -6.76 -3.38 9.63
C LEU A 31 -5.82 -2.39 10.34
N SER A 32 -5.66 -1.18 9.81
CA SER A 32 -4.75 -0.19 10.40
C SER A 32 -5.36 0.54 11.60
N SER A 33 -6.69 0.52 11.76
CA SER A 33 -7.43 1.37 12.71
C SER A 33 -7.12 2.88 12.54
N LEU A 34 -6.70 3.29 11.34
CA LEU A 34 -6.47 4.70 11.00
C LEU A 34 -7.70 5.30 10.34
N ALA A 35 -7.86 6.62 10.48
CA ALA A 35 -8.91 7.34 9.77
C ALA A 35 -8.76 7.18 8.24
N PRO A 36 -9.87 7.10 7.48
CA PRO A 36 -9.84 6.96 6.02
C PRO A 36 -8.94 7.95 5.28
N ARG A 37 -8.91 9.21 5.74
CA ARG A 37 -8.06 10.27 5.18
C ARG A 37 -6.58 10.01 5.41
N THR A 38 -6.22 9.49 6.59
CA THR A 38 -4.84 9.11 6.93
C THR A 38 -4.35 7.95 6.08
N VAL A 39 -5.21 6.96 5.82
CA VAL A 39 -4.87 5.85 4.90
C VAL A 39 -4.67 6.35 3.48
N ARG A 40 -5.52 7.26 2.99
CA ARG A 40 -5.32 7.89 1.66
C ARG A 40 -4.00 8.64 1.58
N TYR A 41 -3.67 9.40 2.62
CA TYR A 41 -2.41 10.11 2.72
C TYR A 41 -1.21 9.13 2.70
N ALA A 42 -1.28 8.07 3.51
CA ALA A 42 -0.25 7.05 3.57
C ALA A 42 -0.02 6.37 2.22
N LEU A 43 -1.09 5.91 1.56
CA LEU A 43 -1.04 5.30 0.23
C LEU A 43 -0.47 6.25 -0.83
N LYS A 44 -0.87 7.54 -0.80
CA LYS A 44 -0.29 8.53 -1.70
C LYS A 44 1.22 8.65 -1.49
N ARG A 45 1.69 8.78 -0.25
CA ARG A 45 3.13 8.87 0.05
C ARG A 45 3.88 7.61 -0.37
N LEU A 46 3.33 6.43 -0.12
CA LEU A 46 3.96 5.18 -0.53
C LEU A 46 4.05 5.06 -2.06
N LYS A 47 3.03 5.50 -2.79
CA LYS A 47 3.02 5.54 -4.25
C LYS A 47 4.03 6.57 -4.79
N ASP A 48 4.08 7.75 -4.20
CA ASP A 48 5.03 8.81 -4.58
C ASP A 48 6.50 8.37 -4.34
N ASN A 49 6.74 7.38 -3.48
CA ASN A 49 8.06 6.77 -3.24
C ASN A 49 8.23 5.42 -3.96
N ASP A 50 7.37 5.09 -4.91
CA ASP A 50 7.44 3.85 -5.71
C ASP A 50 7.41 2.55 -4.87
N MET A 51 6.91 2.57 -3.64
CA MET A 51 6.92 1.40 -2.74
C MET A 51 5.71 0.47 -2.91
N ILE A 52 4.66 0.96 -3.58
CA ILE A 52 3.42 0.22 -3.81
C ILE A 52 2.92 0.44 -5.25
N VAL A 53 2.07 -0.47 -5.71
CA VAL A 53 1.38 -0.36 -6.99
C VAL A 53 -0.14 -0.46 -6.80
N GLU A 54 -0.87 0.18 -7.70
CA GLU A 54 -2.32 0.03 -7.81
C GLU A 54 -2.64 -1.05 -8.86
N LYS A 55 -3.48 -2.02 -8.48
CA LYS A 55 -3.98 -3.08 -9.36
C LYS A 55 -5.50 -3.00 -9.49
N PHE A 56 -5.98 -3.38 -10.66
CA PHE A 56 -7.41 -3.49 -10.91
C PHE A 56 -8.00 -4.64 -10.09
N ASN A 57 -9.14 -4.39 -9.44
CA ASN A 57 -9.86 -5.43 -8.74
C ASN A 57 -10.85 -6.13 -9.69
N PHE A 58 -10.52 -7.35 -10.09
CA PHE A 58 -11.38 -8.16 -10.96
C PHE A 58 -12.71 -8.59 -10.30
N ARG A 59 -12.81 -8.54 -8.96
CA ARG A 59 -14.02 -8.90 -8.22
C ARG A 59 -15.00 -7.73 -8.08
N ASP A 60 -14.51 -6.52 -7.96
CA ASP A 60 -15.31 -5.28 -7.95
C ASP A 60 -14.53 -4.16 -8.63
N ALA A 61 -14.89 -3.85 -9.88
CA ALA A 61 -14.24 -2.83 -10.71
C ALA A 61 -14.27 -1.42 -10.12
N ARG A 62 -15.12 -1.16 -9.12
CA ARG A 62 -15.19 0.15 -8.43
C ARG A 62 -14.10 0.30 -7.37
N GLN A 63 -13.40 -0.78 -7.03
CA GLN A 63 -12.36 -0.81 -6.03
C GLN A 63 -10.99 -0.99 -6.69
N ILE A 64 -9.99 -0.37 -6.10
CA ILE A 64 -8.58 -0.56 -6.45
C ILE A 64 -7.92 -1.37 -5.35
N LEU A 65 -7.07 -2.31 -5.76
CA LEU A 65 -6.19 -3.04 -4.87
C LEU A 65 -4.85 -2.34 -4.82
N TYR A 66 -4.29 -2.22 -3.62
CA TYR A 66 -2.94 -1.73 -3.38
C TYR A 66 -2.07 -2.92 -3.03
N GLU A 67 -0.88 -2.99 -3.60
CA GLU A 67 0.06 -4.10 -3.36
C GLU A 67 1.46 -3.56 -3.14
N TYR A 68 2.21 -4.21 -2.26
CA TYR A 68 3.62 -3.92 -2.06
C TYR A 68 4.41 -4.19 -3.34
N LYS A 69 5.23 -3.23 -3.76
CA LYS A 69 6.12 -3.40 -4.90
C LYS A 69 7.42 -4.02 -4.39
N ASP A 70 7.50 -5.34 -4.39
CA ASP A 70 8.71 -6.05 -4.00
C ASP A 70 9.86 -5.69 -4.98
N PRO A 71 10.96 -5.06 -4.50
CA PRO A 71 12.11 -4.73 -5.33
C PRO A 71 12.80 -5.95 -5.94
N GLN A 72 12.58 -7.16 -5.42
CA GLN A 72 13.21 -8.39 -5.92
C GLN A 72 12.39 -9.07 -7.05
N THR A 73 11.11 -8.76 -7.17
CA THR A 73 10.24 -9.36 -8.19
C THR A 73 10.55 -8.87 -9.62
N VAL A 74 11.32 -7.78 -9.79
CA VAL A 74 11.72 -7.26 -11.10
C VAL A 74 12.87 -8.01 -11.77
N SER A 75 13.46 -9.03 -11.13
CA SER A 75 14.61 -9.78 -11.67
C SER A 75 14.25 -10.99 -12.56
N ALA A 76 12.97 -11.21 -12.89
CA ALA A 76 12.55 -12.29 -13.78
C ALA A 76 11.99 -11.74 -15.10
N ARG A 77 12.84 -11.16 -15.95
CA ARG A 77 12.60 -11.03 -17.38
C ARG A 77 13.88 -10.91 -18.18
#